data_AF-A0A9Q8PG06-F1
#
_entry.id   AF-A0A9Q8PG06-F1
#
_cell.length_a   1.000
_cell.length_b   1.000
_cell.length_c   1.000
_cell.angle_alpha   90.00
_cell.angle_beta   90.00
_cell.angle_gamma   90.00
#
_symmetry.space_group_name_H-M   'P 1'
#
loop_
_entity.id
_entity.type
_entity.pdbx_description
1 polymer ?
#
loop_
_entity_poly.entity_id
_entity_poly.type
_entity_poly.pdbx_seq_one_letter_code
_entity_poly.pdbx_strand_id
1 'polypeptide(L)'
;MLLSTQVKTHTRQQHLNNLLARQLPACTSPEYRQEHFKILCMLRLLSDMHPKDARALWMINLLSEALEKLHSLDDPTSSPTDSFRKDNGRWTEVLVRRMMAELLWEHAGTVESHDIYETLKEGRTKAASVRLHEQVRRSWEAITGADLSTEFSIQV
;
A
#
# COMPACT_ATOMS: atom_id res chain seq x y z
N MET A 1 20.58 -2.88 -35.01
CA MET A 1 19.26 -2.21 -34.95
C MET A 1 19.01 -1.83 -33.50
N LEU A 2 19.09 -0.54 -33.17
CA LEU A 2 18.81 -0.04 -31.82
C LEU A 2 17.30 0.01 -31.64
N LEU A 3 16.74 -0.81 -30.75
CA LEU A 3 15.36 -0.64 -30.29
C LEU A 3 15.30 0.69 -29.54
N SER A 4 14.63 1.67 -30.12
CA SER A 4 14.23 2.86 -29.39
C SER A 4 13.21 2.44 -28.33
N THR A 5 13.63 2.44 -27.07
CA THR A 5 12.72 2.40 -25.93
C THR A 5 11.93 3.70 -25.92
N GLN A 6 10.85 3.74 -26.70
CA GLN A 6 9.88 4.84 -26.64
C GLN A 6 9.29 4.83 -25.22
N VAL A 7 9.71 5.80 -24.41
CA VAL A 7 9.11 6.10 -23.12
C VAL A 7 7.68 6.56 -23.41
N LYS A 8 6.70 5.68 -23.17
CA LYS A 8 5.28 6.05 -23.26
C LYS A 8 4.96 6.99 -22.11
N THR A 9 4.83 8.28 -22.40
CA THR A 9 4.35 9.27 -21.43
C THR A 9 2.85 9.06 -21.25
N HIS A 10 2.43 8.51 -20.12
CA HIS A 10 1.03 8.36 -19.77
C HIS A 10 0.55 9.55 -18.94
N THR A 11 -0.68 10.02 -19.19
CA THR A 11 -1.31 10.97 -18.26
C THR A 11 -1.64 10.25 -16.94
N ARG A 12 -1.75 11.00 -15.82
CA ARG A 12 -2.12 10.42 -14.51
C ARG A 12 -3.43 9.61 -14.58
N GLN A 13 -4.40 10.09 -15.35
CA GLN A 13 -5.66 9.39 -15.57
C GLN A 13 -5.48 8.10 -16.38
N GLN A 14 -4.68 8.11 -17.44
CA GLN A 14 -4.39 6.91 -18.23
C GLN A 14 -3.65 5.86 -17.41
N HIS A 15 -2.68 6.31 -16.59
CA HIS A 15 -1.95 5.45 -15.68
C HIS A 15 -2.90 4.77 -14.67
N LEU A 16 -3.78 5.54 -14.02
CA LEU A 16 -4.77 5.01 -13.09
C LEU A 16 -5.71 4.01 -13.78
N ASN A 17 -6.23 4.34 -14.96
CA ASN A 17 -7.11 3.46 -15.72
C ASN A 17 -6.41 2.12 -16.07
N ASN A 18 -5.12 2.15 -16.41
CA ASN A 18 -4.34 0.94 -16.68
C ASN A 18 -4.20 0.06 -15.43
N LEU A 19 -4.00 0.66 -14.24
CA LEU A 19 -3.96 -0.09 -12.99
C LEU A 19 -5.31 -0.73 -12.67
N LEU A 20 -6.41 0.01 -12.83
CA LEU A 20 -7.77 -0.47 -12.54
C LEU A 20 -8.23 -1.58 -13.50
N ALA A 21 -7.68 -1.62 -14.73
CA ALA A 21 -8.01 -2.59 -15.75
C ALA A 21 -7.16 -3.87 -15.71
N ARG A 22 -6.11 -3.92 -14.88
CA ARG A 22 -5.20 -5.07 -14.81
C ARG A 22 -5.94 -6.27 -14.22
N GLN A 23 -5.88 -7.40 -14.93
CA GLN A 23 -6.49 -8.65 -14.45
C GLN A 23 -5.59 -9.34 -13.43
N LEU A 24 -6.23 -9.90 -12.40
CA LEU A 24 -5.55 -10.70 -11.39
C LEU A 24 -5.15 -12.08 -11.95
N PRO A 25 -3.92 -12.55 -11.69
CA PRO A 25 -3.57 -13.94 -11.94
C PRO A 25 -4.46 -14.90 -11.14
N ALA A 26 -4.84 -16.02 -11.76
CA ALA A 26 -5.69 -17.04 -11.13
C ALA A 26 -5.05 -17.69 -9.88
N CYS A 27 -3.73 -17.64 -9.77
CA CYS A 27 -2.96 -18.19 -8.66
C CYS A 27 -2.81 -17.23 -7.45
N THR A 28 -3.52 -16.11 -7.37
CA THR A 28 -3.40 -15.18 -6.22
C THR A 28 -3.99 -15.74 -4.93
N SER A 29 -3.35 -15.45 -3.78
CA SER A 29 -3.84 -15.85 -2.45
C SER A 29 -5.13 -15.11 -2.05
N PRO A 30 -5.94 -15.63 -1.11
CA PRO A 30 -7.11 -14.93 -0.60
C PRO A 30 -6.81 -13.54 -0.04
N GLU A 31 -5.71 -13.38 0.71
CA GLU A 31 -5.28 -12.11 1.30
C GLU A 31 -4.92 -11.10 0.22
N TYR A 32 -4.19 -11.53 -0.82
CA TYR A 32 -3.89 -10.67 -1.97
C TYR A 32 -5.16 -10.17 -2.63
N ARG A 33 -6.11 -11.08 -2.93
CA ARG A 33 -7.37 -10.73 -3.60
C ARG A 33 -8.19 -9.77 -2.77
N GLN A 34 -8.24 -9.97 -1.46
CA GLN A 34 -8.95 -9.10 -0.54
C GLN A 34 -8.36 -7.69 -0.56
N GLU A 35 -7.04 -7.56 -0.44
CA GLU A 35 -6.38 -6.25 -0.45
C GLU A 35 -6.48 -5.56 -1.82
N HIS A 36 -6.31 -6.31 -2.91
CA HIS A 36 -6.55 -5.81 -4.27
C HIS A 36 -7.98 -5.26 -4.42
N PHE A 37 -8.98 -6.01 -3.97
CA PHE A 37 -10.38 -5.59 -4.03
C PHE A 37 -10.64 -4.31 -3.25
N LYS A 38 -10.15 -4.21 -2.00
CA LYS A 38 -10.28 -2.99 -1.18
C LYS A 38 -9.68 -1.78 -1.89
N ILE A 39 -8.45 -1.90 -2.38
CA ILE A 39 -7.74 -0.81 -3.07
C ILE A 39 -8.52 -0.37 -4.32
N LEU A 40 -8.98 -1.32 -5.15
CA LEU A 40 -9.78 -1.01 -6.33
C LEU A 40 -11.09 -0.30 -5.99
N CYS A 41 -11.82 -0.76 -4.99
CA CYS A 41 -13.07 -0.15 -4.56
C CYS A 41 -12.86 1.29 -4.13
N MET A 42 -11.89 1.55 -3.25
CA MET A 42 -11.59 2.91 -2.79
C MET A 42 -11.13 3.83 -3.93
N LEU A 43 -10.26 3.34 -4.82
CA LEU A 43 -9.80 4.12 -5.98
C LEU A 43 -10.94 4.50 -6.92
N ARG A 44 -11.89 3.59 -7.18
CA ARG A 44 -13.06 3.89 -8.02
C ARG A 44 -13.93 4.96 -7.38
N LEU A 45 -14.24 4.80 -6.09
CA LEU A 45 -15.02 5.80 -5.34
C LEU A 45 -14.34 7.18 -5.34
N LEU A 46 -13.03 7.24 -5.10
CA LEU A 46 -12.24 8.48 -5.17
C LEU A 46 -12.22 9.10 -6.56
N SER A 47 -12.17 8.27 -7.60
CA SER A 47 -12.13 8.72 -8.99
C SER A 47 -13.44 9.39 -9.39
N ASP A 48 -14.56 8.89 -8.88
CA ASP A 48 -15.89 9.43 -9.15
C ASP A 48 -16.18 10.71 -8.36
N MET A 49 -15.55 10.90 -7.19
CA MET A 49 -15.72 12.11 -6.37
C MET A 49 -15.30 13.39 -7.11
N HIS A 50 -16.17 14.41 -7.10
CA HIS A 50 -15.91 15.76 -7.61
C HIS A 50 -16.61 16.83 -6.74
N PRO A 51 -15.95 17.96 -6.43
CA PRO A 51 -14.53 18.26 -6.70
C PRO A 51 -13.58 17.42 -5.84
N LYS A 52 -12.37 17.15 -6.34
CA LYS A 52 -11.33 16.44 -5.57
C LYS A 52 -10.56 17.45 -4.73
N ASP A 53 -10.66 17.33 -3.41
CA ASP A 53 -9.80 18.08 -2.48
C ASP A 53 -8.38 17.49 -2.44
N ALA A 54 -7.45 18.20 -1.79
CA ALA A 54 -6.05 17.77 -1.69
C ALA A 54 -5.91 16.40 -1.01
N ARG A 55 -6.76 16.12 -0.03
CA ARG A 55 -6.80 14.84 0.68
C ARG A 55 -7.22 13.70 -0.25
N ALA A 56 -8.27 13.87 -1.05
CA ALA A 56 -8.70 12.89 -2.05
C ALA A 56 -7.59 12.63 -3.08
N LEU A 57 -6.90 13.68 -3.53
CA LEU A 57 -5.76 13.51 -4.43
C LEU A 57 -4.59 12.74 -3.79
N TRP A 58 -4.36 12.92 -2.49
CA TRP A 58 -3.34 12.18 -1.76
C TRP A 58 -3.74 10.72 -1.54
N MET A 59 -4.99 10.45 -1.14
CA MET A 59 -5.52 9.09 -1.04
C MET A 59 -5.45 8.33 -2.38
N ILE A 60 -5.74 9.01 -3.51
CA ILE A 60 -5.56 8.42 -4.85
C ILE A 60 -4.11 8.02 -5.09
N ASN A 61 -3.14 8.86 -4.70
CA ASN A 61 -1.72 8.54 -4.85
C ASN A 61 -1.31 7.34 -3.98
N LEU A 62 -1.68 7.36 -2.69
CA LEU A 62 -1.39 6.27 -1.77
C LEU A 62 -1.91 4.93 -2.31
N LEU A 63 -3.15 4.91 -2.77
CA LEU A 63 -3.78 3.69 -3.27
C LEU A 63 -3.25 3.26 -4.65
N SER A 64 -2.89 4.20 -5.52
CA SER A 64 -2.28 3.88 -6.82
C SER A 64 -0.91 3.22 -6.62
N GLU A 65 -0.06 3.78 -5.76
CA GLU A 65 1.23 3.19 -5.41
C GLU A 65 1.07 1.85 -4.69
N ALA A 66 0.07 1.72 -3.82
CA ALA A 66 -0.24 0.45 -3.16
C ALA A 66 -0.60 -0.62 -4.21
N LEU A 67 -1.41 -0.27 -5.20
CA LEU A 67 -1.82 -1.18 -6.28
C LEU A 67 -0.65 -1.56 -7.19
N GLU A 68 0.22 -0.61 -7.54
CA GLU A 68 1.46 -0.89 -8.28
C GLU A 68 2.37 -1.85 -7.53
N LYS A 69 2.61 -1.57 -6.24
CA LYS A 69 3.44 -2.42 -5.39
C LYS A 69 2.83 -3.80 -5.25
N LEU A 70 1.52 -3.89 -5.03
CA LEU A 70 0.79 -5.15 -4.97
C LEU A 70 0.98 -5.97 -6.26
N HIS A 71 0.79 -5.36 -7.43
CA HIS A 71 1.03 -6.00 -8.73
C HIS A 71 2.51 -6.40 -8.95
N SER A 72 3.45 -5.74 -8.28
CA SER A 72 4.86 -6.07 -8.36
C SER A 72 5.27 -7.24 -7.45
N LEU A 73 4.41 -7.65 -6.51
CA LEU A 73 4.64 -8.82 -5.67
C LEU A 73 4.41 -10.15 -6.41
N ASP A 74 3.73 -10.10 -7.56
CA ASP A 74 3.49 -11.26 -8.40
C ASP A 74 4.81 -11.76 -8.99
N ASP A 75 5.33 -12.85 -8.43
CA ASP A 75 6.21 -13.76 -9.15
C ASP A 75 5.35 -14.88 -9.74
N PRO A 76 5.11 -14.89 -11.07
CA PRO A 76 4.29 -15.89 -11.74
C PRO A 76 4.87 -17.31 -11.67
N THR A 77 6.10 -17.47 -11.14
CA THR A 77 6.77 -18.77 -10.95
C THR A 77 6.77 -19.25 -9.50
N SER A 78 6.42 -18.39 -8.54
CA SER A 78 6.37 -18.74 -7.13
C SER A 78 5.01 -19.32 -6.74
N SER A 79 5.01 -20.32 -5.85
CA SER A 79 3.76 -20.78 -5.25
C SER A 79 3.16 -19.62 -4.42
N PRO A 80 1.83 -19.44 -4.43
CA PRO A 80 1.16 -18.25 -3.87
C PRO A 80 1.34 -18.04 -2.37
N THR A 81 1.93 -19.00 -1.68
CA THR A 81 2.09 -19.04 -0.23
C THR A 81 3.45 -18.55 0.25
N ASP A 82 4.48 -18.53 -0.60
CA ASP A 82 5.86 -18.33 -0.13
C ASP A 82 6.32 -16.88 -0.22
N SER A 83 5.87 -16.10 -1.21
CA SER A 83 6.23 -14.68 -1.36
C SER A 83 5.50 -13.75 -0.37
N PHE A 84 4.35 -14.20 0.17
CA PHE A 84 3.48 -13.42 1.08
C PHE A 84 3.71 -13.69 2.57
N ARG A 85 4.66 -14.56 2.94
CA ARG A 85 4.89 -14.87 4.35
C ARG A 85 5.25 -13.59 5.12
N LYS A 86 4.41 -13.33 6.14
CA LYS A 86 4.33 -12.36 7.26
C LYS A 86 5.45 -11.34 7.56
N ASP A 87 6.61 -11.40 6.93
CA ASP A 87 7.75 -10.51 7.12
C ASP A 87 8.26 -9.89 5.79
N ASN A 88 7.46 -9.90 4.72
CA ASN A 88 7.80 -9.23 3.47
C ASN A 88 7.54 -7.71 3.58
N GLY A 89 8.62 -6.92 3.65
CA GLY A 89 8.53 -5.46 3.75
C GLY A 89 7.73 -4.81 2.62
N ARG A 90 7.73 -5.39 1.41
CA ARG A 90 6.93 -4.88 0.27
C ARG A 90 5.44 -5.12 0.48
N TRP A 91 5.05 -6.23 1.12
CA TRP A 91 3.66 -6.49 1.49
C TRP A 91 3.21 -5.55 2.61
N THR A 92 4.04 -5.37 3.65
CA THR A 92 3.78 -4.41 4.72
C THR A 92 3.59 -3.00 4.14
N GLU A 93 4.40 -2.61 3.16
CA GLU A 93 4.28 -1.31 2.51
C GLU A 93 2.95 -1.10 1.77
N VAL A 94 2.42 -2.15 1.11
CA VAL A 94 1.07 -2.13 0.50
C VAL A 94 0.01 -1.92 1.58
N LEU A 95 0.09 -2.70 2.68
CA LEU A 95 -0.87 -2.62 3.77
C LEU A 95 -0.86 -1.25 4.46
N VAL A 96 0.33 -0.67 4.68
CA VAL A 96 0.48 0.67 5.30
C VAL A 96 -0.19 1.72 4.43
N ARG A 97 0.08 1.77 3.12
CA ARG A 97 -0.57 2.75 2.22
C ARG A 97 -2.09 2.61 2.18
N ARG A 98 -2.59 1.37 2.14
CA ARG A 98 -4.03 1.10 2.15
C ARG A 98 -4.67 1.49 3.47
N MET A 99 -4.03 1.19 4.62
CA MET A 99 -4.49 1.62 5.95
C MET A 99 -4.50 3.14 6.09
N MET A 100 -3.45 3.82 5.62
CA MET A 100 -3.41 5.28 5.65
C MET A 100 -4.60 5.88 4.89
N ALA A 101 -4.87 5.38 3.69
CA ALA A 101 -6.01 5.86 2.89
C ALA A 101 -7.35 5.57 3.60
N GLU A 102 -7.49 4.41 4.23
CA GLU A 102 -8.70 4.00 4.97
C GLU A 102 -8.93 4.90 6.19
N LEU A 103 -7.89 5.13 7.00
CA LEU A 103 -7.98 6.01 8.17
C LEU A 103 -8.24 7.47 7.78
N LEU A 104 -7.66 7.97 6.68
CA LEU A 104 -7.97 9.32 6.15
C LEU A 104 -9.42 9.44 5.66
N TRP A 105 -9.96 8.34 5.15
CA TRP A 105 -11.33 8.26 4.70
C TRP A 105 -12.31 8.29 5.87
N GLU A 106 -12.03 7.51 6.92
CA GLU A 106 -12.91 7.36 8.09
C GLU A 106 -12.84 8.54 9.07
N HIS A 107 -11.64 9.04 9.37
CA HIS A 107 -11.42 10.00 10.47
C HIS A 107 -11.25 11.45 10.03
N ALA A 108 -11.31 11.72 8.71
CA ALA A 108 -11.35 13.06 8.12
C ALA A 108 -10.28 14.09 8.59
N GLY A 109 -9.18 13.65 9.20
CA GLY A 109 -8.23 14.59 9.81
C GLY A 109 -6.80 14.07 9.86
N THR A 110 -6.54 13.10 10.73
CA THR A 110 -5.18 12.67 11.08
C THR A 110 -5.06 11.16 10.98
N VAL A 111 -3.86 10.73 10.58
CA VAL A 111 -3.44 9.34 10.63
C VAL A 111 -2.12 9.33 11.36
N GLU A 112 -1.91 8.35 12.24
CA GLU A 112 -0.66 8.15 12.93
C GLU A 112 -0.05 6.80 12.56
N SER A 113 1.27 6.71 12.55
CA SER A 113 1.96 5.44 12.30
C SER A 113 1.62 4.37 13.34
N HIS A 114 1.28 4.79 14.55
CA HIS A 114 0.93 3.89 15.65
C HIS A 114 -0.38 3.14 15.40
N ASP A 115 -1.42 3.82 14.90
CA ASP A 115 -2.73 3.21 14.60
C ASP A 115 -2.60 2.08 13.56
N ILE A 116 -1.79 2.33 12.54
CA ILE A 116 -1.49 1.36 11.48
C ILE A 116 -0.76 0.16 12.06
N TYR A 117 0.24 0.41 12.90
CA TYR A 117 1.01 -0.66 13.54
C TYR A 117 0.14 -1.54 14.43
N GLU A 118 -0.68 -0.96 15.32
CA GLU A 118 -1.54 -1.73 16.21
C GLU A 118 -2.56 -2.56 15.43
N THR A 119 -3.12 -2.02 14.34
CA THR A 119 -4.02 -2.78 13.46
C THR A 119 -3.31 -3.97 12.80
N LEU A 120 -2.04 -3.83 12.39
CA LEU A 120 -1.28 -4.91 11.73
C LEU A 120 -0.67 -5.94 12.71
N LYS A 121 -0.54 -5.56 13.97
CA LYS A 121 0.08 -6.34 15.04
C LYS A 121 -0.82 -7.45 15.56
N GLU A 122 -2.13 -7.33 15.40
CA GLU A 122 -3.10 -8.29 15.91
C GLU A 122 -2.74 -9.74 15.52
N GLY A 123 -2.74 -10.65 16.50
CA GLY A 123 -2.41 -12.06 16.30
C GLY A 123 -0.93 -12.36 15.98
N ARG A 124 0.00 -11.40 16.15
CA ARG A 124 1.45 -11.61 15.99
C ARG A 124 2.15 -11.93 17.30
N THR A 125 3.24 -12.68 17.22
CA THR A 125 4.15 -12.92 18.35
C THR A 125 5.00 -11.68 18.63
N LYS A 126 5.52 -11.53 19.86
CA LYS A 126 6.36 -10.38 20.26
C LYS A 126 7.51 -10.10 19.28
N ALA A 127 8.23 -11.14 18.84
CA ALA A 127 9.34 -10.97 17.89
C ALA A 127 8.87 -10.51 16.50
N ALA A 128 7.72 -11.01 16.02
CA ALA A 128 7.13 -10.57 14.76
C ALA A 128 6.57 -9.14 14.85
N SER A 129 6.04 -8.74 16.02
CA SER A 129 5.58 -7.37 16.26
C SER A 129 6.73 -6.36 16.21
N VAL A 130 7.90 -6.67 16.80
CA VAL A 130 9.08 -5.79 16.72
C VAL A 130 9.54 -5.58 15.27
N ARG A 131 9.58 -6.65 14.46
CA ARG A 131 9.93 -6.54 13.04
C ARG A 131 8.89 -5.76 12.26
N LEU A 132 7.60 -6.01 12.51
CA LEU A 132 6.51 -5.27 11.90
C LEU A 132 6.63 -3.77 12.22
N HIS A 133 6.90 -3.41 13.48
CA HIS A 133 7.04 -2.02 13.89
C HIS A 133 8.08 -1.28 13.04
N GLU A 134 9.26 -1.87 12.88
CA GLU A 134 10.32 -1.28 12.04
C GLU A 134 9.93 -1.19 10.55
N GLN A 135 9.19 -2.18 10.04
CA GLN A 135 8.70 -2.15 8.66
C GLN A 135 7.63 -1.06 8.45
N VAL A 136 6.73 -0.88 9.42
CA VAL A 136 5.71 0.18 9.39
C VAL A 136 6.39 1.53 9.48
N ARG A 137 7.34 1.73 10.40
CA ARG A 137 8.12 2.97 10.54
C ARG A 137 8.81 3.36 9.24
N ARG A 138 9.55 2.43 8.61
CA ARG A 138 10.22 2.69 7.33
C ARG A 138 9.24 3.02 6.21
N SER A 139 8.11 2.32 6.16
CA SER A 139 7.07 2.59 5.16
C SER A 139 6.46 3.97 5.37
N TRP A 140 6.19 4.34 6.61
CA TRP A 140 5.68 5.65 7.00
C TRP A 140 6.63 6.77 6.59
N GLU A 141 7.90 6.67 6.95
CA GLU A 141 8.94 7.63 6.59
C GLU A 141 9.06 7.79 5.07
N ALA A 142 9.01 6.68 4.33
CA ALA A 142 9.06 6.70 2.87
C ALA A 142 7.83 7.36 2.22
N ILE A 143 6.66 7.27 2.86
CA ILE A 143 5.40 7.84 2.34
C ILE A 143 5.27 9.32 2.69
N THR A 144 5.56 9.67 3.95
CA THR A 144 5.27 10.99 4.51
C THR A 144 6.47 11.92 4.52
N GLY A 145 7.69 11.37 4.47
CA GLY A 145 8.92 12.11 4.70
C GLY A 145 9.11 12.56 6.16
N ALA A 146 8.19 12.20 7.06
CA ALA A 146 8.29 12.53 8.48
C ALA A 146 9.10 11.46 9.20
N ASP A 147 10.18 11.89 9.86
CA ASP A 147 11.00 11.02 10.70
C ASP A 147 10.29 10.73 12.01
N LEU A 148 10.10 9.45 12.32
CA LEU A 148 9.51 8.97 13.57
C LEU A 148 10.57 8.66 14.64
N SER A 149 11.86 8.87 14.33
CA SER A 149 12.98 8.56 15.24
C SER A 149 12.90 9.25 16.61
N THR A 150 12.05 10.28 16.74
CA THR A 150 11.84 11.03 17.98
C THR A 150 10.71 10.51 18.87
N GLU A 151 9.82 9.62 18.41
CA GLU A 151 8.58 9.34 19.16
C GLU A 151 8.68 8.18 20.17
N PHE A 152 9.65 7.27 20.05
CA PHE A 152 9.78 6.15 21.00
C PHE A 152 11.23 5.81 21.33
N SER A 153 11.79 6.50 22.32
CA SER A 153 12.86 5.90 23.14
C SER A 153 12.27 4.73 23.92
N ILE A 154 12.66 3.51 23.55
CA ILE A 154 12.40 2.32 24.37
C ILE A 154 13.28 2.47 25.62
N GLN A 155 12.68 2.89 26.74
CA GLN A 155 13.30 2.69 28.05
C GLN A 155 13.30 1.18 28.33
N VAL A 156 14.51 0.63 28.43
CA VAL A 156 14.79 -0.76 28.81
C VAL A 156 14.47 -1.00 30.28
#